data_AF-A0A0U5HUZ8-F1
#
_entry.id   AF-A0A0U5HUZ8-F1
#
_cell.length_a   1.000
_cell.length_b   1.000
_cell.length_c   1.000
_cell.angle_alpha   90.00
_cell.angle_beta   90.00
_cell.angle_gamma   90.00
#
_symmetry.space_group_name_H-M   'P 1'
#
loop_
_entity.id
_entity.type
_entity.pdbx_description
1 polymer ?
#
loop_
_entity_poly.entity_id
_entity_poly.type
_entity_poly.pdbx_seq_one_letter_code
_entity_poly.pdbx_strand_id
1 'polypeptide(L)'
;MSDDPVRRPTLVAGAAMVAIVLFAVNDARATYGLLAFLAAAGGGVLAVATGLATREEPLAVFAASVLAPAGGVSVLAAAGLSAADFPLLADVLDPLVVVALATAGFGATAAFTGGVGGGAVGRAFSVVVATTILPFFATVAALAGRVQRDVGVLGEFGDALGALAALVHSPTGTALDVVVFFVLVAATARALAAGAAAAPLVELAPRERREAAARAKRLVVAACLSVWRLFALSWAVVFVAFVSGIAERVVAQMPATLVSLVGALASSGVVRALMLAAIAASVLIVAALRVARLATGDHRESLRRVAPAAGGGVLAVVVGVLFAGRVVAAVRRALPQQARANFEPVVATFGEPALALVGLLAPLAVLSGLLLAFAGLGWLRVIPQRSAPAAVAAGGLVVAAAAAGMQDAPREFVFALVAAGMVAWDVGEYGVGVAAEVERHAPTARAELVHVAAAVAVGVLAYYAATLVGGVAAGLQTPDAGAALVALVAAGVGLAALVGALAE
;
A
#
# COMPACT_ATOMS: atom_id res chain seq x y z
N MET A 1 9.46 -4.12 -23.64
CA MET A 1 8.78 -3.12 -22.79
C MET A 1 8.26 -2.07 -23.74
N SER A 2 6.94 -1.95 -23.91
CA SER A 2 6.37 -0.83 -24.67
C SER A 2 6.44 0.40 -23.77
N ASP A 3 7.25 1.40 -24.16
CA ASP A 3 7.41 2.69 -23.48
C ASP A 3 6.20 3.61 -23.73
N ASP A 4 4.98 3.08 -23.78
CA ASP A 4 3.81 3.95 -23.86
C ASP A 4 3.68 4.69 -22.53
N PRO A 5 3.88 6.02 -22.51
CA PRO A 5 3.77 6.78 -21.28
C PRO A 5 2.33 6.68 -20.80
N VAL A 6 2.14 6.44 -19.50
CA VAL A 6 0.82 6.45 -18.89
C VAL A 6 0.21 7.82 -19.11
N ARG A 7 -0.85 7.88 -19.92
CA ARG A 7 -1.53 9.12 -20.27
C ARG A 7 -2.62 9.38 -19.25
N ARG A 8 -2.71 10.63 -18.81
CA ARG A 8 -3.76 11.06 -17.89
C ARG A 8 -5.06 11.21 -18.67
N PRO A 9 -6.21 10.82 -18.09
CA PRO A 9 -7.49 11.19 -18.65
C PRO A 9 -7.61 12.71 -18.71
N THR A 10 -8.48 13.18 -19.59
CA THR A 10 -8.88 14.58 -19.68
C THR A 10 -9.48 15.09 -18.35
N LEU A 11 -9.48 16.40 -18.15
CA LEU A 11 -9.99 17.01 -16.91
C LEU A 11 -11.49 16.70 -16.68
N VAL A 12 -12.29 16.62 -17.75
CA VAL A 12 -13.73 16.31 -17.65
C VAL A 12 -13.93 14.87 -17.23
N ALA A 13 -13.24 13.91 -17.84
CA ALA A 13 -13.28 12.51 -17.44
C ALA A 13 -12.78 12.30 -16.00
N GLY A 14 -11.69 12.97 -15.61
CA GLY A 14 -11.22 12.99 -14.22
C GLY A 14 -12.27 13.51 -13.24
N ALA A 15 -12.94 14.62 -13.58
CA ALA A 15 -13.94 15.24 -12.72
C ALA A 15 -15.19 14.36 -12.59
N ALA A 16 -15.62 13.75 -13.69
CA ALA A 16 -16.71 12.79 -13.71
C ALA A 16 -16.40 11.57 -12.82
N MET A 17 -15.20 10.99 -12.90
CA MET A 17 -14.81 9.87 -12.02
C MET A 17 -14.84 10.25 -10.54
N VAL A 18 -14.35 11.44 -10.16
CA VAL A 18 -14.43 11.91 -8.78
C VAL A 18 -15.88 12.11 -8.35
N ALA A 19 -16.73 12.68 -9.21
CA ALA A 19 -18.15 12.84 -8.92
C ALA A 19 -18.85 11.50 -8.71
N ILE A 20 -18.56 10.49 -9.53
CA ILE A 20 -19.10 9.13 -9.43
C ILE A 20 -18.67 8.47 -8.12
N VAL A 21 -17.38 8.53 -7.77
CA VAL A 21 -16.89 7.97 -6.50
C VAL A 21 -17.46 8.72 -5.30
N LEU A 22 -17.56 10.05 -5.34
CA LEU A 22 -18.18 10.82 -4.27
C LEU A 22 -19.67 10.49 -4.08
N PHE A 23 -20.40 10.27 -5.19
CA PHE A 23 -21.78 9.81 -5.13
C PHE A 23 -21.89 8.43 -4.47
N ALA A 24 -21.05 7.46 -4.89
CA ALA A 24 -20.99 6.13 -4.31
C ALA A 24 -20.62 6.15 -2.81
N VAL A 25 -19.67 7.01 -2.41
CA VAL A 25 -19.25 7.19 -1.01
C VAL A 25 -20.37 7.85 -0.19
N ASN A 26 -21.11 8.80 -0.77
CA ASN A 26 -22.25 9.41 -0.12
C ASN A 26 -23.39 8.40 0.10
N ASP A 27 -23.62 7.50 -0.85
CA ASP A 27 -24.57 6.40 -0.69
C ASP A 27 -24.09 5.41 0.39
N ALA A 28 -22.81 5.02 0.36
CA ALA A 28 -22.19 4.16 1.36
C ALA A 28 -22.20 4.75 2.78
N ARG A 29 -22.31 6.07 2.92
CA ARG A 29 -22.47 6.75 4.21
C ARG A 29 -23.74 6.32 4.95
N ALA A 30 -24.80 5.95 4.23
CA ALA A 30 -26.02 5.47 4.87
C ALA A 30 -25.78 4.20 5.70
N THR A 31 -24.86 3.35 5.25
CA THR A 31 -24.52 2.06 5.88
C THR A 31 -23.28 2.16 6.77
N TYR A 32 -22.20 2.78 6.30
CA TYR A 32 -20.88 2.81 6.95
C TYR A 32 -20.55 4.16 7.62
N GLY A 33 -21.50 5.11 7.62
CA GLY A 33 -21.34 6.40 8.28
C GLY A 33 -20.14 7.21 7.76
N LEU A 34 -19.43 7.87 8.69
CA LEU A 34 -18.27 8.72 8.36
C LEU A 34 -17.05 7.90 7.88
N LEU A 35 -17.01 6.59 8.13
CA LEU A 35 -15.87 5.73 7.78
C LEU A 35 -15.69 5.63 6.26
N ALA A 36 -16.78 5.54 5.50
CA ALA A 36 -16.75 5.55 4.03
C ALA A 36 -16.07 6.82 3.47
N PHE A 37 -16.42 7.99 4.02
CA PHE A 37 -15.84 9.26 3.61
C PHE A 37 -14.37 9.36 3.98
N LEU A 38 -14.03 8.96 5.21
CA LEU A 38 -12.67 9.04 5.73
C LEU A 38 -11.71 8.10 4.96
N ALA A 39 -12.21 6.93 4.54
CA ALA A 39 -11.46 6.00 3.72
C ALA A 39 -11.24 6.51 2.29
N ALA A 40 -12.30 6.96 1.61
CA ALA A 40 -12.19 7.49 0.26
C ALA A 40 -11.32 8.76 0.20
N ALA A 41 -11.48 9.66 1.18
CA ALA A 41 -10.63 10.84 1.32
C ALA A 41 -9.17 10.46 1.62
N GLY A 42 -8.94 9.49 2.51
CA GLY A 42 -7.61 8.96 2.79
C GLY A 42 -6.94 8.40 1.53
N GLY A 43 -7.68 7.62 0.74
CA GLY A 43 -7.26 7.14 -0.58
C GLY A 43 -6.92 8.27 -1.55
N GLY A 44 -7.75 9.32 -1.60
CA GLY A 44 -7.46 10.52 -2.41
C GLY A 44 -6.19 11.24 -1.98
N VAL A 45 -5.98 11.45 -0.69
CA VAL A 45 -4.73 12.03 -0.14
C VAL A 45 -3.52 11.19 -0.52
N LEU A 46 -3.63 9.85 -0.46
CA LEU A 46 -2.58 8.95 -0.93
C LEU A 46 -2.30 9.14 -2.42
N ALA A 47 -3.32 9.27 -3.28
CA ALA A 47 -3.14 9.52 -4.70
C ALA A 47 -2.47 10.86 -5.01
N VAL A 48 -2.74 11.89 -4.20
CA VAL A 48 -2.01 13.17 -4.27
C VAL A 48 -0.56 12.97 -3.87
N ALA A 49 -0.30 12.27 -2.77
CA ALA A 49 1.05 11.98 -2.30
C ALA A 49 1.86 11.17 -3.33
N THR A 50 1.25 10.14 -3.96
CA THR A 50 1.92 9.35 -4.99
C THR A 50 2.22 10.18 -6.25
N GLY A 51 1.28 11.03 -6.68
CA GLY A 51 1.48 11.94 -7.80
C GLY A 51 2.59 12.97 -7.54
N LEU A 52 2.62 13.56 -6.33
CA LEU A 52 3.68 14.48 -5.93
C LEU A 52 5.05 13.80 -5.82
N ALA A 53 5.10 12.54 -5.36
CA ALA A 53 6.33 11.76 -5.30
C ALA A 53 6.94 11.47 -6.69
N THR A 54 6.16 11.63 -7.77
CA THR A 54 6.68 11.50 -9.13
C THR A 54 7.35 12.75 -9.66
N ARG A 55 7.10 13.91 -9.04
CA ARG A 55 7.67 15.18 -9.48
C ARG A 55 9.17 15.25 -9.12
N GLU A 56 9.89 16.07 -9.88
CA GLU A 56 11.32 16.28 -9.66
C GLU A 56 11.63 17.36 -8.62
N GLU A 57 10.63 18.16 -8.28
CA GLU A 57 10.72 19.28 -7.34
C GLU A 57 10.86 18.79 -5.89
N PRO A 58 11.87 19.27 -5.13
CA PRO A 58 12.05 18.88 -3.72
C PRO A 58 10.85 19.18 -2.83
N LEU A 59 10.14 20.29 -3.07
CA LEU A 59 8.93 20.66 -2.32
C LEU A 59 7.77 19.69 -2.57
N ALA A 60 7.62 19.17 -3.79
CA ALA A 60 6.62 18.17 -4.10
C ALA A 60 6.93 16.84 -3.39
N VAL A 61 8.20 16.41 -3.39
CA VAL A 61 8.64 15.21 -2.66
C VAL A 61 8.48 15.38 -1.14
N PHE A 62 8.74 16.59 -0.62
CA PHE A 62 8.48 16.92 0.78
C PHE A 62 6.98 16.79 1.10
N ALA A 63 6.11 17.45 0.32
CA ALA A 63 4.67 17.36 0.50
C ALA A 63 4.16 15.91 0.39
N ALA A 64 4.70 15.11 -0.52
CA ALA A 64 4.41 13.68 -0.61
C ALA A 64 4.76 12.91 0.67
N SER A 65 5.90 13.20 1.29
CA SER A 65 6.32 12.56 2.55
C SER A 65 5.46 12.94 3.76
N VAL A 66 4.79 14.09 3.72
CA VAL A 66 3.85 14.53 4.77
C VAL A 66 2.44 13.95 4.52
N LEU A 67 1.97 13.99 3.28
CA LEU A 67 0.62 13.55 2.92
C LEU A 67 0.46 12.03 2.94
N ALA A 68 1.50 11.27 2.58
CA ALA A 68 1.41 9.80 2.56
C ALA A 68 1.09 9.19 3.94
N PRO A 69 1.77 9.56 5.05
CA PRO A 69 1.37 9.15 6.39
C PRO A 69 -0.06 9.55 6.73
N ALA A 70 -0.47 10.79 6.42
CA ALA A 70 -1.81 11.29 6.74
C ALA A 70 -2.90 10.47 6.04
N GLY A 71 -2.76 10.24 4.73
CA GLY A 71 -3.70 9.41 3.97
C GLY A 71 -3.72 7.95 4.46
N GLY A 72 -2.55 7.37 4.76
CA GLY A 72 -2.44 6.01 5.31
C GLY A 72 -3.09 5.86 6.68
N VAL A 73 -2.89 6.83 7.58
CA VAL A 73 -3.53 6.88 8.90
C VAL A 73 -5.05 6.99 8.75
N SER A 74 -5.56 7.82 7.83
CA SER A 74 -7.00 7.91 7.59
C SER A 74 -7.57 6.55 7.14
N VAL A 75 -6.99 5.91 6.12
CA VAL A 75 -7.48 4.61 5.64
C VAL A 75 -7.44 3.56 6.76
N LEU A 76 -6.36 3.50 7.54
CA LEU A 76 -6.26 2.58 8.66
C LEU A 76 -7.23 2.89 9.79
N ALA A 77 -7.44 4.16 10.13
CA ALA A 77 -8.38 4.54 11.16
C ALA A 77 -9.80 4.16 10.75
N ALA A 78 -10.18 4.36 9.48
CA ALA A 78 -11.46 3.90 8.96
C ALA A 78 -11.59 2.37 9.07
N ALA A 79 -10.60 1.62 8.60
CA ALA A 79 -10.63 0.16 8.62
C ALA A 79 -10.61 -0.41 10.04
N GLY A 80 -9.80 0.18 10.93
CA GLY A 80 -9.66 -0.24 12.32
C GLY A 80 -10.89 0.07 13.18
N LEU A 81 -11.53 1.23 12.97
CA LEU A 81 -12.81 1.54 13.62
C LEU A 81 -13.92 0.63 13.11
N SER A 82 -13.95 0.35 11.81
CA SER A 82 -14.89 -0.63 11.23
C SER A 82 -14.75 -2.02 11.86
N ALA A 83 -13.52 -2.42 12.20
CA ALA A 83 -13.26 -3.71 12.87
C ALA A 83 -13.55 -3.72 14.38
N ALA A 84 -13.61 -2.56 15.04
CA ALA A 84 -13.72 -2.45 16.50
C ALA A 84 -15.16 -2.54 17.01
N ASP A 85 -16.15 -2.28 16.16
CA ASP A 85 -17.57 -2.23 16.55
C ASP A 85 -18.27 -3.61 16.62
N PHE A 86 -17.60 -4.72 16.26
CA PHE A 86 -18.21 -6.06 16.26
C PHE A 86 -17.40 -7.14 16.99
N PRO A 87 -17.95 -7.77 18.05
CA PRO A 87 -17.23 -8.75 18.85
C PRO A 87 -17.27 -10.13 18.19
N LEU A 88 -16.09 -10.62 17.82
CA LEU A 88 -15.74 -12.04 17.61
C LEU A 88 -16.37 -12.72 16.38
N LEU A 89 -15.59 -12.71 15.28
CA LEU A 89 -15.66 -13.59 14.10
C LEU A 89 -16.75 -13.37 13.03
N ALA A 90 -17.50 -12.27 13.04
CA ALA A 90 -18.50 -11.97 12.00
C ALA A 90 -18.01 -11.18 10.76
N ASP A 91 -17.06 -10.24 10.81
CA ASP A 91 -16.82 -9.41 9.60
C ASP A 91 -15.37 -9.00 9.33
N VAL A 92 -14.61 -9.87 8.66
CA VAL A 92 -13.39 -9.49 7.92
C VAL A 92 -13.72 -8.65 6.68
N LEU A 93 -15.00 -8.64 6.26
CA LEU A 93 -15.48 -8.01 5.04
C LEU A 93 -15.73 -6.49 5.20
N ASP A 94 -16.01 -6.02 6.41
CA ASP A 94 -16.24 -4.59 6.70
C ASP A 94 -14.98 -3.74 6.43
N PRO A 95 -13.80 -4.13 6.97
CA PRO A 95 -12.54 -3.50 6.59
C PRO A 95 -12.25 -3.61 5.09
N LEU A 96 -12.71 -4.67 4.43
CA LEU A 96 -12.52 -4.85 2.99
C LEU A 96 -13.33 -3.83 2.19
N VAL A 97 -14.59 -3.56 2.56
CA VAL A 97 -15.41 -2.49 1.95
C VAL A 97 -14.72 -1.14 2.12
N VAL A 98 -14.23 -0.84 3.32
CA VAL A 98 -13.55 0.42 3.63
C VAL A 98 -12.25 0.58 2.82
N VAL A 99 -11.43 -0.47 2.73
CA VAL A 99 -10.21 -0.47 1.91
C VAL A 99 -10.53 -0.37 0.42
N ALA A 100 -11.62 -0.98 -0.03
CA ALA A 100 -12.08 -0.91 -1.41
C ALA A 100 -12.59 0.50 -1.78
N LEU A 101 -13.29 1.18 -0.87
CA LEU A 101 -13.66 2.60 -1.02
C LEU A 101 -12.44 3.53 -1.00
N ALA A 102 -11.44 3.25 -0.15
CA ALA A 102 -10.16 3.95 -0.21
C ALA A 102 -9.46 3.76 -1.56
N THR A 103 -9.50 2.54 -2.10
CA THR A 103 -8.96 2.22 -3.43
C THR A 103 -9.72 2.97 -4.53
N ALA A 104 -11.04 3.07 -4.41
CA ALA A 104 -11.88 3.84 -5.34
C ALA A 104 -11.51 5.33 -5.33
N GLY A 105 -11.41 5.93 -4.13
CA GLY A 105 -10.99 7.32 -3.95
C GLY A 105 -9.57 7.60 -4.45
N PHE A 106 -8.66 6.65 -4.23
CA PHE A 106 -7.30 6.69 -4.77
C PHE A 106 -7.30 6.68 -6.31
N GLY A 107 -8.03 5.75 -6.94
CA GLY A 107 -8.10 5.66 -8.40
C GLY A 107 -8.67 6.93 -9.05
N ALA A 108 -9.80 7.43 -8.54
CA ALA A 108 -10.44 8.64 -9.07
C ALA A 108 -9.55 9.88 -8.91
N THR A 109 -8.86 10.02 -7.79
CA THR A 109 -7.93 11.15 -7.58
C THR A 109 -6.65 10.99 -8.40
N ALA A 110 -6.16 9.76 -8.58
CA ALA A 110 -4.96 9.46 -9.35
C ALA A 110 -5.09 9.85 -10.83
N ALA A 111 -6.32 9.93 -11.35
CA ALA A 111 -6.64 10.45 -12.67
C ALA A 111 -6.05 11.86 -12.91
N PHE A 112 -6.06 12.71 -11.90
CA PHE A 112 -5.50 14.07 -11.96
C PHE A 112 -4.01 14.12 -11.64
N THR A 113 -3.60 13.35 -10.62
CA THR A 113 -2.28 13.51 -10.02
C THR A 113 -1.20 12.76 -10.80
N GLY A 114 -1.59 11.78 -11.63
CA GLY A 114 -0.65 10.83 -12.24
C GLY A 114 -0.08 9.85 -11.22
N GLY A 115 -0.80 9.62 -10.12
CA GLY A 115 -0.38 8.78 -9.00
C GLY A 115 -0.31 7.27 -9.31
N VAL A 116 -0.80 6.86 -10.48
CA VAL A 116 -0.86 5.46 -10.93
C VAL A 116 -0.20 5.35 -12.30
N GLY A 117 0.68 4.36 -12.47
CA GLY A 117 1.42 4.11 -13.71
C GLY A 117 2.83 4.72 -13.77
N GLY A 118 3.64 4.37 -14.79
CA GLY A 118 4.95 4.99 -15.05
C GLY A 118 5.97 4.95 -13.90
N GLY A 119 5.88 3.93 -13.03
CA GLY A 119 6.72 3.79 -11.83
C GLY A 119 6.34 4.72 -10.66
N ALA A 120 5.20 5.41 -10.72
CA ALA A 120 4.72 6.31 -9.66
C ALA A 120 4.63 5.63 -8.29
N VAL A 121 4.04 4.44 -8.27
CA VAL A 121 3.88 3.62 -7.06
C VAL A 121 5.23 3.23 -6.46
N GLY A 122 6.22 2.90 -7.30
CA GLY A 122 7.58 2.57 -6.83
C GLY A 122 8.33 3.78 -6.23
N ARG A 123 8.12 4.97 -6.81
CA ARG A 123 8.67 6.22 -6.26
C ARG A 123 7.99 6.60 -4.94
N ALA A 124 6.67 6.55 -4.90
CA ALA A 124 5.90 6.81 -3.68
C ALA A 124 6.26 5.84 -2.55
N PHE A 125 6.38 4.56 -2.87
CA PHE A 125 6.87 3.55 -1.94
C PHE A 125 8.25 3.91 -1.38
N SER A 126 9.17 4.37 -2.23
CA SER A 126 10.52 4.79 -1.79
C SER A 126 10.46 6.00 -0.85
N VAL A 127 9.55 6.95 -1.11
CA VAL A 127 9.29 8.10 -0.24
C VAL A 127 8.73 7.64 1.10
N VAL A 128 7.73 6.76 1.11
CA VAL A 128 7.13 6.20 2.33
C VAL A 128 8.19 5.49 3.17
N VAL A 129 8.97 4.57 2.58
CA VAL A 129 10.05 3.88 3.32
C VAL A 129 11.06 4.86 3.89
N ALA A 130 11.49 5.87 3.12
CA ALA A 130 12.42 6.88 3.63
C ALA A 130 11.83 7.71 4.78
N THR A 131 10.51 7.96 4.74
CA THR A 131 9.76 8.67 5.78
C THR A 131 9.64 7.84 7.06
N THR A 132 9.57 6.51 6.95
CA THR A 132 9.45 5.58 8.08
C THR A 132 10.75 5.41 8.88
N ILE A 133 11.91 5.69 8.29
CA ILE A 133 13.22 5.48 8.93
C ILE A 133 13.35 6.28 10.24
N LEU A 134 13.04 7.57 10.21
CA LEU A 134 13.23 8.44 11.37
C LEU A 134 12.26 8.13 12.52
N PRO A 135 10.94 7.97 12.27
CA PRO A 135 10.00 7.50 13.28
C PRO A 135 10.37 6.14 13.85
N PHE A 136 10.91 5.23 13.04
CA PHE A 136 11.38 3.93 13.52
C PHE A 136 12.51 4.08 14.54
N PHE A 137 13.56 4.85 14.22
CA PHE A 137 14.65 5.11 15.16
C PHE A 137 14.18 5.88 16.39
N ALA A 138 13.25 6.82 16.25
CA ALA A 138 12.67 7.55 17.37
C ALA A 138 11.85 6.62 18.28
N THR A 139 11.10 5.67 17.73
CA THR A 139 10.38 4.64 18.51
C THR A 139 11.36 3.80 19.32
N VAL A 140 12.43 3.31 18.67
CA VAL A 140 13.48 2.53 19.33
C VAL A 140 14.13 3.34 20.44
N ALA A 141 14.45 4.61 20.19
CA ALA A 141 15.02 5.51 21.19
C ALA A 141 14.04 5.81 22.33
N ALA A 142 12.75 5.96 22.06
CA ALA A 142 11.73 6.20 23.08
C ALA A 142 11.49 4.96 23.96
N LEU A 143 11.51 3.77 23.37
CA LEU A 143 11.48 2.48 24.08
C LEU A 143 12.69 2.32 24.99
N ALA A 144 13.90 2.58 24.46
CA ALA A 144 15.14 2.56 25.23
C ALA A 144 15.13 3.62 26.34
N GLY A 145 14.67 4.84 26.05
CA GLY A 145 14.61 5.96 26.99
C GLY A 145 13.66 5.79 28.17
N ARG A 146 12.67 4.89 28.06
CA ARG A 146 11.74 4.58 29.15
C ARG A 146 12.31 3.52 30.09
N VAL A 147 13.01 2.53 29.55
CA VAL A 147 13.82 1.58 30.34
C VAL A 147 14.92 2.34 31.11
N GLN A 148 15.50 3.39 30.49
CA GLN A 148 16.51 4.27 31.08
C GLN A 148 16.04 5.17 32.25
N ARG A 149 14.74 5.35 32.51
CA ARG A 149 14.32 6.15 33.68
C ARG A 149 14.57 5.44 35.02
N ASP A 150 14.91 4.15 34.98
CA ASP A 150 15.27 3.37 36.16
C ASP A 150 16.80 3.22 36.34
N VAL A 151 17.65 3.40 35.32
CA VAL A 151 19.14 3.34 35.43
C VAL A 151 19.85 4.17 34.33
N GLY A 152 21.04 4.72 34.63
CA GLY A 152 21.71 5.86 33.96
C GLY A 152 21.96 5.86 32.42
N VAL A 153 22.03 7.09 31.89
CA VAL A 153 21.78 7.51 30.49
C VAL A 153 22.87 7.16 29.45
N LEU A 154 24.08 6.76 29.83
CA LEU A 154 25.21 6.60 28.88
C LEU A 154 25.69 5.16 28.65
N GLY A 155 25.34 4.20 29.53
CA GLY A 155 25.72 2.78 29.35
C GLY A 155 24.77 2.03 28.41
N GLU A 156 23.47 2.23 28.57
CA GLU A 156 22.46 1.36 27.95
C GLU A 156 21.99 1.75 26.55
N PHE A 157 22.41 2.89 25.99
CA PHE A 157 22.26 3.09 24.53
C PHE A 157 23.11 2.04 23.78
N GLY A 158 24.25 1.65 24.37
CA GLY A 158 25.04 0.51 23.96
C GLY A 158 24.35 -0.83 24.22
N ASP A 159 23.60 -0.98 25.33
CA ASP A 159 22.90 -2.24 25.68
C ASP A 159 21.57 -2.43 24.97
N ALA A 160 20.83 -1.39 24.60
CA ALA A 160 19.61 -1.49 23.78
C ALA A 160 19.95 -1.73 22.31
N LEU A 161 20.98 -1.05 21.78
CA LEU A 161 21.62 -1.47 20.53
C LEU A 161 22.21 -2.87 20.68
N GLY A 162 22.74 -3.22 21.85
CA GLY A 162 23.24 -4.54 22.21
C GLY A 162 22.14 -5.60 22.26
N ALA A 163 20.92 -5.26 22.67
CA ALA A 163 19.77 -6.16 22.75
C ALA A 163 19.06 -6.30 21.40
N LEU A 164 18.98 -5.23 20.60
CA LEU A 164 18.59 -5.30 19.19
C LEU A 164 19.64 -6.06 18.37
N ALA A 165 20.92 -5.78 18.60
CA ALA A 165 22.01 -6.54 18.03
C ALA A 165 21.94 -7.99 18.49
N ALA A 166 21.66 -8.27 19.77
CA ALA A 166 21.49 -9.63 20.28
C ALA A 166 20.25 -10.30 19.68
N LEU A 167 19.13 -9.63 19.50
CA LEU A 167 17.95 -10.21 18.84
C LEU A 167 18.22 -10.52 17.35
N VAL A 168 19.03 -9.67 16.72
CA VAL A 168 19.43 -9.79 15.33
C VAL A 168 20.58 -10.79 15.14
N HIS A 169 21.43 -10.98 16.14
CA HIS A 169 22.66 -11.80 16.10
C HIS A 169 22.47 -13.17 16.76
N SER A 170 21.71 -13.23 17.84
CA SER A 170 21.40 -14.40 18.66
C SER A 170 19.96 -14.87 18.38
N PRO A 171 19.79 -16.03 17.75
CA PRO A 171 18.48 -16.60 17.50
C PRO A 171 17.85 -17.11 18.80
N THR A 172 16.55 -16.89 18.95
CA THR A 172 15.75 -17.20 20.14
C THR A 172 15.10 -18.59 20.08
N GLY A 173 15.13 -19.26 18.92
CA GLY A 173 14.46 -20.53 18.65
C GLY A 173 12.94 -20.40 18.44
N THR A 174 12.41 -19.18 18.34
CA THR A 174 10.96 -18.92 18.26
C THR A 174 10.52 -18.54 16.84
N ALA A 175 9.20 -18.49 16.58
CA ALA A 175 8.64 -18.02 15.32
C ALA A 175 9.10 -16.58 14.94
N LEU A 176 9.53 -15.79 15.93
CA LEU A 176 10.08 -14.46 15.73
C LEU A 176 11.40 -14.49 14.95
N ASP A 177 12.19 -15.55 15.06
CA ASP A 177 13.44 -15.69 14.30
C ASP A 177 13.22 -15.78 12.80
N VAL A 178 12.13 -16.43 12.40
CA VAL A 178 11.71 -16.56 11.01
C VAL A 178 11.36 -15.17 10.47
N VAL A 179 10.55 -14.40 11.19
CA VAL A 179 10.21 -13.02 10.84
C VAL A 179 11.44 -12.13 10.70
N VAL A 180 12.33 -12.14 11.70
CA VAL A 180 13.58 -11.35 11.68
C VAL A 180 14.47 -11.77 10.51
N PHE A 181 14.55 -13.05 10.21
CA PHE A 181 15.29 -13.56 9.06
C PHE A 181 14.73 -13.02 7.73
N PHE A 182 13.42 -13.08 7.51
CA PHE A 182 12.78 -12.53 6.30
C PHE A 182 13.04 -11.03 6.15
N VAL A 183 12.97 -10.27 7.25
CA VAL A 183 13.29 -8.83 7.28
C VAL A 183 14.75 -8.59 6.93
N LEU A 184 15.68 -9.36 7.49
CA LEU A 184 17.10 -9.27 7.16
C LEU A 184 17.37 -9.58 5.69
N VAL A 185 16.67 -10.56 5.09
CA VAL A 185 16.86 -10.90 3.66
C VAL A 185 16.45 -9.71 2.79
N ALA A 186 15.28 -9.12 3.08
CA ALA A 186 14.80 -7.94 2.37
C ALA A 186 15.76 -6.76 2.54
N ALA A 187 16.20 -6.48 3.77
CA ALA A 187 17.14 -5.39 4.08
C ALA A 187 18.49 -5.59 3.37
N THR A 188 19.03 -6.80 3.41
CA THR A 188 20.30 -7.17 2.75
C THR A 188 20.20 -6.98 1.24
N ALA A 189 19.15 -7.50 0.61
CA ALA A 189 18.93 -7.33 -0.82
C ALA A 189 18.83 -5.84 -1.20
N ARG A 190 18.10 -5.04 -0.41
CA ARG A 190 17.96 -3.60 -0.67
C ARG A 190 19.27 -2.84 -0.48
N ALA A 191 20.04 -3.19 0.55
CA ALA A 191 21.34 -2.59 0.84
C ALA A 191 22.34 -2.91 -0.27
N LEU A 192 22.44 -4.18 -0.68
CA LEU A 192 23.29 -4.60 -1.80
C LEU A 192 22.93 -3.90 -3.10
N ALA A 193 21.64 -3.77 -3.41
CA ALA A 193 21.19 -2.99 -4.57
C ALA A 193 21.63 -1.52 -4.49
N ALA A 194 21.54 -0.89 -3.31
CA ALA A 194 21.97 0.48 -3.10
C ALA A 194 23.49 0.64 -3.24
N GLY A 195 24.27 -0.26 -2.63
CA GLY A 195 25.72 -0.29 -2.70
C GLY A 195 26.21 -0.51 -4.13
N ALA A 196 25.69 -1.52 -4.82
CA ALA A 196 26.03 -1.80 -6.21
C ALA A 196 25.64 -0.66 -7.16
N ALA A 197 24.48 -0.01 -6.93
CA ALA A 197 24.06 1.14 -7.72
C ALA A 197 24.98 2.36 -7.51
N ALA A 198 25.37 2.63 -6.26
CA ALA A 198 26.22 3.76 -5.91
C ALA A 198 27.68 3.55 -6.34
N ALA A 199 28.18 2.32 -6.26
CA ALA A 199 29.58 1.99 -6.54
C ALA A 199 29.93 2.17 -8.04
N PRO A 200 31.11 2.75 -8.34
CA PRO A 200 31.62 2.95 -9.70
C PRO A 200 32.20 1.65 -10.30
N LEU A 201 31.49 0.53 -10.15
CA LEU A 201 31.95 -0.82 -10.57
C LEU A 201 32.28 -0.90 -12.07
N VAL A 202 31.60 -0.10 -12.89
CA VAL A 202 31.83 -0.04 -14.34
C VAL A 202 33.07 0.80 -14.68
N GLU A 203 33.35 1.84 -13.90
CA GLU A 203 34.51 2.71 -14.11
C GLU A 203 35.81 2.04 -13.69
N LEU A 204 35.75 1.21 -12.63
CA LEU A 204 36.84 0.38 -12.13
C LEU A 204 37.13 -0.84 -13.02
N ALA A 205 36.21 -1.20 -13.92
CA ALA A 205 36.41 -2.32 -14.83
C ALA A 205 37.35 -1.94 -15.99
N PRO A 206 38.24 -2.87 -16.43
CA PRO A 206 39.04 -2.71 -17.65
C PRO A 206 38.14 -2.36 -18.84
N ARG A 207 38.62 -1.50 -19.76
CA ARG A 207 37.82 -0.96 -20.89
C ARG A 207 37.10 -2.04 -21.70
N GLU A 208 37.77 -3.16 -21.96
CA GLU A 208 37.25 -4.32 -22.69
C GLU A 208 36.07 -5.02 -21.99
N ARG A 209 35.94 -4.90 -20.66
CA ARG A 209 34.90 -5.57 -19.86
C ARG A 209 33.82 -4.62 -19.33
N ARG A 210 33.86 -3.33 -19.68
CA ARG A 210 32.91 -2.33 -19.15
C ARG A 210 31.45 -2.66 -19.48
N GLU A 211 31.18 -3.15 -20.70
CA GLU A 211 29.83 -3.55 -21.09
C GLU A 211 29.33 -4.78 -20.32
N ALA A 212 30.22 -5.75 -20.07
CA ALA A 212 29.92 -6.93 -19.26
C ALA A 212 29.67 -6.54 -17.80
N ALA A 213 30.51 -5.67 -17.23
CA ALA A 213 30.35 -5.13 -15.88
C ALA A 213 29.04 -4.31 -15.73
N ALA A 214 28.67 -3.51 -16.73
CA ALA A 214 27.41 -2.77 -16.74
C ALA A 214 26.19 -3.71 -16.82
N ARG A 215 26.26 -4.77 -17.63
CA ARG A 215 25.22 -5.82 -17.68
C ARG A 215 25.10 -6.55 -16.34
N ALA A 216 26.23 -6.99 -15.77
CA ALA A 216 26.25 -7.67 -14.48
C ALA A 216 25.71 -6.78 -13.34
N LYS A 217 26.12 -5.50 -13.27
CA LYS A 217 25.59 -4.52 -12.32
C LYS A 217 24.08 -4.37 -12.45
N ARG A 218 23.55 -4.25 -13.67
CA ARG A 218 22.11 -4.16 -13.92
C ARG A 218 21.37 -5.42 -13.46
N LEU A 219 21.91 -6.61 -13.76
CA LEU A 219 21.32 -7.89 -13.34
C LEU A 219 21.32 -8.05 -11.82
N VAL A 220 22.43 -7.74 -11.14
CA VAL A 220 22.53 -7.81 -9.67
C VAL A 220 21.54 -6.84 -9.02
N VAL A 221 21.52 -5.58 -9.46
CA VAL A 221 20.56 -4.58 -8.94
C VAL A 221 19.12 -5.03 -9.19
N ALA A 222 18.81 -5.53 -10.39
CA ALA A 222 17.48 -6.02 -10.70
C ALA A 222 17.10 -7.23 -9.84
N ALA A 223 17.98 -8.23 -9.69
CA ALA A 223 17.74 -9.42 -8.87
C ALA A 223 17.53 -9.04 -7.40
N CYS A 224 18.41 -8.22 -6.84
CA CYS A 224 18.29 -7.73 -5.46
C CYS A 224 17.00 -6.94 -5.24
N LEU A 225 16.60 -6.06 -6.18
CA LEU A 225 15.35 -5.33 -6.08
C LEU A 225 14.13 -6.25 -6.26
N SER A 226 14.22 -7.30 -7.08
CA SER A 226 13.15 -8.31 -7.23
C SER A 226 12.98 -9.11 -5.95
N VAL A 227 14.07 -9.58 -5.33
CA VAL A 227 14.04 -10.27 -4.03
C VAL A 227 13.42 -9.35 -2.97
N TRP A 228 13.91 -8.11 -2.87
CA TRP A 228 13.37 -7.15 -1.92
C TRP A 228 11.87 -6.86 -2.15
N ARG A 229 11.43 -6.68 -3.41
CA ARG A 229 10.01 -6.50 -3.75
C ARG A 229 9.16 -7.71 -3.40
N LEU A 230 9.67 -8.92 -3.68
CA LEU A 230 8.97 -10.17 -3.38
C LEU A 230 8.76 -10.35 -1.88
N PHE A 231 9.79 -10.09 -1.08
CA PHE A 231 9.69 -10.17 0.38
C PHE A 231 8.77 -9.08 0.94
N ALA A 232 8.83 -7.88 0.38
CA ALA A 232 7.95 -6.80 0.82
C ALA A 232 6.47 -7.07 0.42
N LEU A 233 6.22 -7.62 -0.77
CA LEU A 233 4.90 -8.10 -1.21
C LEU A 233 4.38 -9.24 -0.32
N SER A 234 5.25 -10.21 -0.01
CA SER A 234 4.89 -11.32 0.86
C SER A 234 4.50 -10.85 2.25
N TRP A 235 4.99 -9.69 2.72
CA TRP A 235 4.59 -9.14 4.00
C TRP A 235 3.10 -8.79 4.05
N ALA A 236 2.57 -8.18 2.99
CA ALA A 236 1.14 -7.87 2.88
C ALA A 236 0.30 -9.15 2.86
N VAL A 237 0.73 -10.16 2.10
CA VAL A 237 0.05 -11.46 2.00
C VAL A 237 0.09 -12.22 3.33
N VAL A 238 1.25 -12.26 3.99
CA VAL A 238 1.44 -12.91 5.30
C VAL A 238 0.63 -12.19 6.37
N PHE A 239 0.58 -10.86 6.35
CA PHE A 239 -0.25 -10.10 7.28
C PHE A 239 -1.73 -10.43 7.13
N VAL A 240 -2.25 -10.43 5.89
CA VAL A 240 -3.64 -10.81 5.60
C VAL A 240 -3.90 -12.25 6.04
N ALA A 241 -3.00 -13.19 5.70
CA ALA A 241 -3.13 -14.59 6.07
C ALA A 241 -3.06 -14.82 7.60
N PHE A 242 -2.27 -14.02 8.32
CA PHE A 242 -2.16 -14.08 9.77
C PHE A 242 -3.44 -13.56 10.43
N VAL A 243 -3.91 -12.37 10.03
CA VAL A 243 -5.15 -11.78 10.56
C VAL A 243 -6.38 -12.63 10.25
N SER A 244 -6.40 -13.31 9.09
CA SER A 244 -7.49 -14.20 8.70
C SER A 244 -7.40 -15.61 9.29
N GLY A 245 -6.37 -15.93 10.09
CA GLY A 245 -6.12 -17.27 10.64
C GLY A 245 -5.78 -18.34 9.60
N ILE A 246 -5.59 -17.96 8.33
CA ILE A 246 -5.21 -18.86 7.23
C ILE A 246 -3.77 -19.33 7.39
N ALA A 247 -2.89 -18.48 7.94
CA ALA A 247 -1.47 -18.76 8.10
C ALA A 247 -1.22 -20.06 8.89
N GLU A 248 -1.95 -20.29 9.98
CA GLU A 248 -1.82 -21.49 10.80
C GLU A 248 -2.21 -22.76 10.03
N ARG A 249 -3.30 -22.69 9.24
CA ARG A 249 -3.76 -23.80 8.40
C ARG A 249 -2.77 -24.13 7.28
N VAL A 250 -2.19 -23.10 6.64
CA VAL A 250 -1.20 -23.26 5.57
C VAL A 250 0.09 -23.85 6.12
N VAL A 251 0.57 -23.36 7.27
CA VAL A 251 1.77 -23.89 7.93
C VAL A 251 1.57 -25.35 8.34
N ALA A 252 0.38 -25.71 8.84
CA ALA A 252 0.06 -27.09 9.20
C ALA A 252 0.03 -28.05 7.99
N GLN A 253 -0.21 -27.53 6.77
CA GLN A 253 -0.22 -28.31 5.53
C GLN A 253 1.15 -28.36 4.83
N MET A 254 2.14 -27.58 5.29
CA MET A 254 3.47 -27.55 4.69
C MET A 254 4.28 -28.80 5.07
N PRO A 255 5.11 -29.33 4.15
CA PRO A 255 6.06 -30.39 4.46
C PRO A 255 6.96 -30.01 5.64
N ALA A 256 7.04 -30.88 6.66
CA ALA A 256 7.84 -30.64 7.86
C ALA A 256 9.32 -30.32 7.55
N THR A 257 9.85 -30.87 6.45
CA THR A 257 11.20 -30.63 5.94
C THR A 257 11.43 -29.16 5.52
N LEU A 258 10.41 -28.50 4.94
CA LEU A 258 10.53 -27.10 4.55
C LEU A 258 10.48 -26.18 5.78
N VAL A 259 9.58 -26.47 6.72
CA VAL A 259 9.45 -25.73 7.97
C VAL A 259 10.74 -25.83 8.79
N SER A 260 11.32 -27.04 8.89
CA SER A 260 12.58 -27.26 9.61
C SER A 260 13.79 -26.62 8.92
N LEU A 261 13.86 -26.67 7.59
CA LEU A 261 14.92 -26.01 6.83
C LEU A 261 14.88 -24.49 7.01
N VAL A 262 13.70 -23.86 6.86
CA VAL A 262 13.53 -22.42 7.05
C VAL A 262 13.80 -22.03 8.49
N GLY A 263 13.33 -22.81 9.46
CA GLY A 263 13.62 -22.64 10.89
C GLY A 263 15.12 -22.71 11.20
N ALA A 264 15.83 -23.70 10.64
CA ALA A 264 17.29 -23.85 10.78
C ALA A 264 18.07 -22.69 10.14
N LEU A 265 17.62 -22.20 8.98
CA LEU A 265 18.25 -21.07 8.30
C LEU A 265 18.01 -19.76 9.08
N ALA A 266 16.79 -19.56 9.57
CA ALA A 266 16.38 -18.42 10.37
C ALA A 266 17.07 -18.37 11.74
N SER A 267 17.38 -19.54 12.29
CA SER A 267 18.13 -19.70 13.55
C SER A 267 19.65 -19.83 13.35
N SER A 268 20.17 -19.67 12.13
CA SER A 268 21.62 -19.69 11.88
C SER A 268 22.26 -18.33 12.16
N GLY A 269 23.03 -18.26 13.25
CA GLY A 269 23.81 -17.05 13.59
C GLY A 269 24.82 -16.64 12.51
N VAL A 270 25.41 -17.61 11.80
CA VAL A 270 26.39 -17.36 10.72
C VAL A 270 25.72 -16.64 9.55
N VAL A 271 24.54 -17.11 9.11
CA VAL A 271 23.81 -16.48 8.01
C VAL A 271 23.40 -15.06 8.38
N ARG A 272 22.88 -14.84 9.59
CA ARG A 272 22.53 -13.51 10.10
C ARG A 272 23.75 -12.58 10.14
N ALA A 273 24.90 -13.06 10.63
CA ALA A 273 26.14 -12.27 10.66
C ALA A 273 26.61 -11.84 9.27
N LEU A 274 26.56 -12.74 8.28
CA LEU A 274 26.92 -12.42 6.89
C LEU A 274 25.98 -11.37 6.28
N MET A 275 24.69 -11.48 6.55
CA MET A 275 23.67 -10.52 6.09
C MET A 275 23.91 -9.12 6.68
N LEU A 276 24.20 -9.05 7.98
CA LEU A 276 24.52 -7.79 8.66
C LEU A 276 25.82 -7.18 8.14
N ALA A 277 26.86 -7.99 7.90
CA ALA A 277 28.11 -7.53 7.31
C ALA A 277 27.87 -6.96 5.90
N ALA A 278 27.05 -7.62 5.08
CA ALA A 278 26.66 -7.13 3.76
C ALA A 278 25.87 -5.81 3.81
N ILE A 279 24.95 -5.67 4.77
CA ILE A 279 24.23 -4.41 5.03
C ILE A 279 25.22 -3.32 5.42
N ALA A 280 26.08 -3.56 6.41
CA ALA A 280 27.05 -2.59 6.92
C ALA A 280 28.01 -2.11 5.82
N ALA A 281 28.58 -3.04 5.04
CA ALA A 281 29.47 -2.71 3.93
C ALA A 281 28.75 -1.85 2.87
N SER A 282 27.53 -2.22 2.50
CA SER A 282 26.74 -1.48 1.51
C SER A 282 26.39 -0.07 1.98
N VAL A 283 26.00 0.08 3.25
CA VAL A 283 25.70 1.37 3.87
C VAL A 283 26.96 2.24 3.92
N LEU A 284 28.11 1.68 4.29
CA LEU A 284 29.38 2.39 4.33
C LEU A 284 29.79 2.91 2.96
N ILE A 285 29.66 2.08 1.91
CA ILE A 285 29.92 2.49 0.51
C ILE A 285 29.02 3.66 0.11
N VAL A 286 27.71 3.56 0.39
CA VAL A 286 26.76 4.64 0.07
C VAL A 286 27.09 5.91 0.84
N ALA A 287 27.38 5.81 2.14
CA ALA A 287 27.71 6.94 3.01
C ALA A 287 29.00 7.64 2.56
N ALA A 288 30.08 6.89 2.32
CA ALA A 288 31.36 7.44 1.85
C ALA A 288 31.18 8.20 0.53
N LEU A 289 30.45 7.62 -0.43
CA LEU A 289 30.17 8.25 -1.71
C LEU A 289 29.21 9.45 -1.61
N ARG A 290 28.35 9.49 -0.58
CA ARG A 290 27.49 10.65 -0.30
C ARG A 290 28.30 11.81 0.27
N VAL A 291 29.18 11.53 1.23
CA VAL A 291 30.08 12.54 1.81
C VAL A 291 30.99 13.12 0.73
N ALA A 292 31.54 12.28 -0.15
CA ALA A 292 32.31 12.73 -1.30
C ALA A 292 31.51 13.61 -2.28
N ARG A 293 30.22 13.29 -2.51
CA ARG A 293 29.32 14.09 -3.37
C ARG A 293 28.90 15.42 -2.75
N LEU A 294 28.69 15.44 -1.44
CA LEU A 294 28.41 16.67 -0.69
C LEU A 294 29.61 17.62 -0.72
N ALA A 295 30.83 17.08 -0.60
CA ALA A 295 32.07 17.84 -0.71
C ALA A 295 32.31 18.40 -2.13
N THR A 296 31.72 17.80 -3.16
CA THR A 296 31.88 18.21 -4.57
C THR A 296 30.76 19.10 -5.11
N GLY A 297 29.80 19.51 -4.26
CA GLY A 297 28.88 20.61 -4.55
C GLY A 297 27.53 20.26 -5.17
N ASP A 298 27.18 18.97 -5.28
CA ASP A 298 25.92 18.55 -5.95
C ASP A 298 24.70 18.57 -4.99
N HIS A 299 24.27 19.78 -4.63
CA HIS A 299 23.31 20.03 -3.55
C HIS A 299 21.87 19.62 -3.90
N ARG A 300 21.46 19.71 -5.17
CA ARG A 300 20.05 19.54 -5.59
C ARG A 300 19.60 18.09 -5.55
N GLU A 301 20.44 17.16 -5.99
CA GLU A 301 20.16 15.73 -5.92
C GLU A 301 20.27 15.18 -4.48
N SER A 302 21.17 15.76 -3.68
CA SER A 302 21.30 15.42 -2.26
C SER A 302 20.06 15.85 -1.46
N LEU A 303 19.59 17.09 -1.64
CA LEU A 303 18.38 17.61 -1.01
C LEU A 303 17.13 16.80 -1.41
N ARG A 304 16.98 16.42 -2.68
CA ARG A 304 15.86 15.57 -3.14
C ARG A 304 15.83 14.21 -2.45
N ARG A 305 17.00 13.62 -2.17
CA ARG A 305 17.11 12.30 -1.52
C ARG A 305 16.98 12.36 0.00
N VAL A 306 17.19 13.53 0.62
CA VAL A 306 17.08 13.74 2.08
C VAL A 306 15.71 14.32 2.46
N ALA A 307 15.04 15.04 1.55
CA ALA A 307 13.74 15.68 1.77
C ALA A 307 12.66 14.74 2.37
N PRO A 308 12.49 13.48 1.94
CA PRO A 308 11.54 12.57 2.58
C PRO A 308 11.85 12.26 4.05
N ALA A 309 13.13 12.04 4.38
CA ALA A 309 13.56 11.65 5.72
C ALA A 309 13.62 12.86 6.67
N ALA A 310 14.11 14.00 6.18
CA ALA A 310 14.20 15.24 6.96
C ALA A 310 12.85 15.97 7.07
N GLY A 311 11.96 15.81 6.09
CA GLY A 311 10.65 16.44 6.09
C GLY A 311 9.61 15.58 6.78
N GLY A 312 9.08 14.59 6.06
CA GLY A 312 8.07 13.69 6.59
C GLY A 312 8.52 12.93 7.84
N GLY A 313 9.78 12.47 7.88
CA GLY A 313 10.32 11.74 9.02
C GLY A 313 10.44 12.59 10.30
N VAL A 314 10.98 13.81 10.22
CA VAL A 314 11.06 14.72 11.38
C VAL A 314 9.68 15.16 11.81
N LEU A 315 8.81 15.53 10.87
CA LEU A 315 7.45 15.94 11.19
C LEU A 315 6.67 14.80 11.87
N ALA A 316 6.81 13.58 11.37
CA ALA A 316 6.24 12.37 11.97
C ALA A 316 6.71 12.17 13.43
N VAL A 317 8.01 12.35 13.69
CA VAL A 317 8.57 12.28 15.05
C VAL A 317 8.02 13.40 15.93
N VAL A 318 8.05 14.64 15.46
CA VAL A 318 7.58 15.81 16.21
C VAL A 318 6.10 15.67 16.54
N VAL A 319 5.26 15.29 15.57
CA VAL A 319 3.83 15.06 15.80
C VAL A 319 3.60 13.89 16.75
N GLY A 320 4.29 12.76 16.54
CA GLY A 320 4.18 11.58 17.39
C GLY A 320 4.54 11.86 18.85
N VAL A 321 5.57 12.67 19.10
CA VAL A 321 6.01 13.04 20.46
C VAL A 321 5.12 14.12 21.08
N LEU A 322 4.84 15.21 20.37
CA LEU A 322 4.05 16.33 20.92
C LEU A 322 2.58 15.99 21.15
N PHE A 323 2.01 15.11 20.33
CA PHE A 323 0.62 14.70 20.41
C PHE A 323 0.44 13.31 21.03
N ALA A 324 1.50 12.72 21.58
CA ALA A 324 1.50 11.38 22.17
C ALA A 324 0.31 11.14 23.10
N GLY A 325 0.11 12.02 24.09
CA GLY A 325 -0.98 11.90 25.05
C GLY A 325 -2.37 12.04 24.41
N ARG A 326 -2.51 12.83 23.33
CA ARG A 326 -3.79 12.94 22.60
C ARG A 326 -4.06 11.68 21.78
N VAL A 327 -3.04 11.11 21.13
CA VAL A 327 -3.15 9.88 20.35
C VAL A 327 -3.52 8.72 21.27
N VAL A 328 -2.81 8.55 22.39
CA VAL A 328 -3.12 7.49 23.36
C VAL A 328 -4.49 7.70 24.00
N ALA A 329 -4.87 8.94 24.33
CA ALA A 329 -6.22 9.22 24.84
C ALA A 329 -7.32 8.91 23.81
N ALA A 330 -7.08 9.18 22.52
CA ALA A 330 -8.03 8.84 21.46
C ALA A 330 -8.16 7.31 21.32
N VAL A 331 -7.05 6.58 21.33
CA VAL A 331 -7.05 5.10 21.31
C VAL A 331 -7.76 4.53 22.53
N ARG A 332 -7.52 5.08 23.73
CA ARG A 332 -8.25 4.71 24.96
C ARG A 332 -9.76 4.88 24.81
N ARG A 333 -10.21 5.98 24.21
CA ARG A 333 -11.66 6.22 24.00
C ARG A 333 -12.26 5.23 22.99
N ALA A 334 -11.52 4.93 21.92
CA ALA A 334 -11.98 4.02 20.86
C ALA A 334 -11.97 2.55 21.29
N LEU A 335 -11.12 2.14 22.24
CA LEU A 335 -11.05 0.77 22.70
C LEU A 335 -12.30 0.37 23.51
N PRO A 336 -12.88 -0.83 23.25
CA PRO A 336 -13.87 -1.45 24.14
C PRO A 336 -13.33 -1.60 25.56
N GLN A 337 -14.20 -1.57 26.57
CA GLN A 337 -13.79 -1.66 27.98
C GLN A 337 -12.92 -2.89 28.28
N GLN A 338 -13.20 -4.04 27.65
CA GLN A 338 -12.40 -5.27 27.81
C GLN A 338 -10.98 -5.12 27.26
N ALA A 339 -10.80 -4.40 26.16
CA ALA A 339 -9.49 -4.18 25.53
C ALA A 339 -8.69 -3.08 26.26
N ARG A 340 -9.34 -2.15 26.95
CA ARG A 340 -8.67 -1.13 27.79
C ARG A 340 -7.87 -1.77 28.92
N ALA A 341 -8.39 -2.84 29.53
CA ALA A 341 -7.70 -3.56 30.61
C ALA A 341 -6.36 -4.15 30.16
N ASN A 342 -6.25 -4.58 28.88
CA ASN A 342 -5.01 -5.08 28.29
C ASN A 342 -4.12 -3.95 27.75
N PHE A 343 -4.70 -2.80 27.41
CA PHE A 343 -3.98 -1.65 26.87
C PHE A 343 -3.28 -0.81 27.94
N GLU A 344 -3.85 -0.68 29.15
CA GLU A 344 -3.22 0.12 30.21
C GLU A 344 -1.85 -0.40 30.67
N PRO A 345 -1.65 -1.73 30.88
CA PRO A 345 -0.32 -2.28 31.13
C PRO A 345 0.66 -1.94 30.01
N VAL A 346 0.22 -1.99 28.74
CA VAL A 346 1.05 -1.67 27.57
C VAL A 346 1.46 -0.19 27.57
N VAL A 347 0.54 0.73 27.90
CA VAL A 347 0.84 2.16 28.06
C VAL A 347 1.79 2.41 29.23
N ALA A 348 1.61 1.69 30.34
CA ALA A 348 2.49 1.76 31.49
C ALA A 348 3.89 1.22 31.17
N THR A 349 4.02 0.15 30.36
CA THR A 349 5.30 -0.45 29.99
C THR A 349 6.06 0.38 28.96
N PHE A 350 5.42 0.75 27.84
CA PHE A 350 6.11 1.36 26.70
C PHE A 350 6.02 2.88 26.64
N GLY A 351 4.98 3.46 27.24
CA GLY A 351 4.80 4.90 27.29
C GLY A 351 4.12 5.52 26.09
N GLU A 352 3.48 6.67 26.34
CA GLU A 352 2.67 7.34 25.34
C GLU A 352 3.43 7.74 24.07
N PRO A 353 4.68 8.27 24.14
CA PRO A 353 5.42 8.65 22.93
C PRO A 353 5.81 7.45 22.07
N ALA A 354 6.26 6.36 22.67
CA ALA A 354 6.61 5.14 21.94
C ALA A 354 5.37 4.53 21.28
N LEU A 355 4.25 4.46 22.00
CA LEU A 355 3.00 3.94 21.45
C LEU A 355 2.42 4.83 20.35
N ALA A 356 2.53 6.15 20.46
CA ALA A 356 2.10 7.06 19.41
C ALA A 356 2.96 6.91 18.14
N LEU A 357 4.28 6.72 18.29
CA LEU A 357 5.16 6.47 17.14
C LEU A 357 4.94 5.07 16.54
N VAL A 358 4.71 4.02 17.35
CA VAL A 358 4.28 2.69 16.86
C VAL A 358 2.95 2.79 16.12
N GLY A 359 1.99 3.53 16.66
CA GLY A 359 0.71 3.83 16.02
C GLY A 359 0.84 4.56 14.68
N LEU A 360 1.95 5.26 14.45
CA LEU A 360 2.27 5.89 13.17
C LEU A 360 3.04 4.96 12.22
N LEU A 361 3.88 4.07 12.76
CA LEU A 361 4.61 3.07 11.98
C LEU A 361 3.67 2.01 11.37
N ALA A 362 2.62 1.61 12.09
CA ALA A 362 1.62 0.66 11.59
C ALA A 362 0.96 1.11 10.27
N PRO A 363 0.39 2.32 10.14
CA PRO A 363 -0.16 2.82 8.86
C PRO A 363 0.87 2.96 7.76
N LEU A 364 2.10 3.34 8.09
CA LEU A 364 3.18 3.40 7.09
C LEU A 364 3.56 2.02 6.57
N ALA A 365 3.57 1.00 7.44
CA ALA A 365 3.82 -0.38 7.05
C ALA A 365 2.68 -0.95 6.20
N VAL A 366 1.42 -0.72 6.59
CA VAL A 366 0.26 -1.15 5.80
C VAL A 366 0.20 -0.43 4.46
N LEU A 367 0.43 0.88 4.43
CA LEU A 367 0.52 1.64 3.19
C LEU A 367 1.63 1.11 2.27
N SER A 368 2.79 0.78 2.83
CA SER A 368 3.88 0.15 2.09
C SER A 368 3.42 -1.18 1.47
N GLY A 369 2.71 -2.01 2.24
CA GLY A 369 2.11 -3.26 1.77
C GLY A 369 1.07 -3.06 0.65
N LEU A 370 0.19 -2.07 0.78
CA LEU A 370 -0.83 -1.73 -0.23
C LEU A 370 -0.19 -1.25 -1.53
N LEU A 371 0.78 -0.33 -1.46
CA LEU A 371 1.52 0.15 -2.64
C LEU A 371 2.26 -1.01 -3.32
N LEU A 372 2.79 -1.96 -2.56
CA LEU A 372 3.42 -3.15 -3.11
C LEU A 372 2.41 -4.06 -3.79
N ALA A 373 1.30 -4.40 -3.13
CA ALA A 373 0.24 -5.22 -3.70
C ALA A 373 -0.24 -4.64 -5.03
N PHE A 374 -0.42 -3.32 -5.07
CA PHE A 374 -0.77 -2.59 -6.28
C PHE A 374 0.30 -2.66 -7.37
N ALA A 375 1.58 -2.53 -7.01
CA ALA A 375 2.68 -2.75 -7.94
C ALA A 375 2.73 -4.19 -8.47
N GLY A 376 2.37 -5.18 -7.64
CA GLY A 376 2.22 -6.59 -8.02
C GLY A 376 1.10 -6.82 -9.03
N LEU A 377 -0.08 -6.23 -8.79
CA LEU A 377 -1.22 -6.29 -9.72
C LEU A 377 -0.88 -5.65 -11.08
N GLY A 378 -0.16 -4.53 -11.08
CA GLY A 378 0.35 -3.91 -12.30
C GLY A 378 1.39 -4.78 -13.03
N TRP A 379 2.22 -5.53 -12.28
CA TRP A 379 3.20 -6.45 -12.86
C TRP A 379 2.53 -7.67 -13.51
N LEU A 380 1.49 -8.21 -12.88
CA LEU A 380 0.66 -9.30 -13.42
C LEU A 380 -0.23 -8.85 -14.60
N ARG A 381 -0.16 -7.57 -15.00
CA ARG A 381 -0.98 -6.94 -16.05
C ARG A 381 -2.49 -7.08 -15.81
N VAL A 382 -2.90 -7.28 -14.56
CA VAL A 382 -4.31 -7.31 -14.16
C VAL A 382 -4.93 -5.91 -14.33
N ILE A 383 -4.12 -4.87 -14.12
CA ILE A 383 -4.52 -3.48 -14.33
C ILE A 383 -4.03 -3.02 -15.70
N PRO A 384 -4.92 -2.54 -16.60
CA PRO A 384 -4.49 -1.97 -17.87
C PRO A 384 -3.53 -0.82 -17.64
N GLN A 385 -2.40 -0.84 -18.34
CA GLN A 385 -1.33 0.17 -18.18
C GLN A 385 -1.80 1.57 -18.62
N ARG A 386 -2.77 1.64 -19.55
CA ARG A 386 -3.22 2.88 -20.20
C ARG A 386 -4.26 3.63 -19.34
N SER A 387 -5.29 2.94 -18.88
CA SER A 387 -6.42 3.48 -18.08
C SER A 387 -6.32 3.14 -16.59
N ALA A 388 -5.09 2.93 -16.09
CA ALA A 388 -4.84 2.41 -14.75
C ALA A 388 -5.56 3.16 -13.60
N PRO A 389 -5.69 4.50 -13.58
CA PRO A 389 -6.48 5.20 -12.56
C PRO A 389 -7.98 4.84 -12.59
N ALA A 390 -8.57 4.76 -13.78
CA ALA A 390 -9.98 4.41 -13.99
C ALA A 390 -10.26 2.96 -13.58
N ALA A 391 -9.34 2.06 -13.95
CA ALA A 391 -9.38 0.66 -13.55
C ALA A 391 -9.41 0.45 -12.04
N VAL A 392 -8.65 1.27 -11.34
CA VAL A 392 -8.50 1.18 -9.88
C VAL A 392 -9.70 1.78 -9.19
N ALA A 393 -10.25 2.88 -9.72
CA ALA A 393 -11.49 3.46 -9.25
C ALA A 393 -12.64 2.45 -9.36
N ALA A 394 -12.83 1.92 -10.57
CA ALA A 394 -13.87 0.96 -10.89
C ALA A 394 -13.72 -0.35 -10.10
N GLY A 395 -12.51 -0.92 -10.06
CA GLY A 395 -12.22 -2.12 -9.30
C GLY A 395 -12.46 -1.94 -7.81
N GLY A 396 -12.10 -0.78 -7.25
CA GLY A 396 -12.42 -0.45 -5.85
C GLY A 396 -13.92 -0.44 -5.58
N LEU A 397 -14.73 0.16 -6.46
CA LEU A 397 -16.19 0.17 -6.32
C LEU A 397 -16.82 -1.24 -6.45
N VAL A 398 -16.34 -2.05 -7.39
CA VAL A 398 -16.84 -3.43 -7.59
C VAL A 398 -16.46 -4.34 -6.43
N VAL A 399 -15.23 -4.24 -5.91
CA VAL A 399 -14.80 -5.00 -4.72
C VAL A 399 -15.59 -4.55 -3.49
N ALA A 400 -15.85 -3.25 -3.33
CA ALA A 400 -16.72 -2.75 -2.27
C ALA A 400 -18.14 -3.33 -2.39
N ALA A 401 -18.69 -3.39 -3.60
CA ALA A 401 -20.00 -3.97 -3.86
C ALA A 401 -20.07 -5.46 -3.50
N ALA A 402 -19.06 -6.23 -3.93
CA ALA A 402 -18.99 -7.67 -3.64
C ALA A 402 -18.84 -7.93 -2.14
N ALA A 403 -17.95 -7.19 -1.46
CA ALA A 403 -17.75 -7.32 -0.03
C ALA A 403 -19.02 -6.93 0.74
N ALA A 404 -19.68 -5.82 0.40
CA ALA A 404 -20.94 -5.41 1.02
C ALA A 404 -22.06 -6.42 0.76
N GLY A 405 -22.16 -6.97 -0.46
CA GLY A 405 -23.16 -7.99 -0.80
C GLY A 405 -22.98 -9.30 -0.04
N MET A 406 -21.73 -9.69 0.28
CA MET A 406 -21.45 -10.85 1.14
C MET A 406 -21.85 -10.63 2.61
N GLN A 407 -22.12 -9.37 2.99
CA GLN A 407 -22.58 -8.96 4.32
C GLN A 407 -24.08 -8.66 4.33
N ASP A 408 -24.83 -9.18 3.36
CA ASP A 408 -26.27 -8.96 3.23
C ASP A 408 -26.66 -7.46 3.12
N ALA A 409 -25.76 -6.61 2.61
CA ALA A 409 -26.12 -5.22 2.30
C ALA A 409 -27.28 -5.17 1.30
N PRO A 410 -28.10 -4.09 1.29
CA PRO A 410 -29.21 -3.96 0.36
C PRO A 410 -28.75 -4.19 -1.08
N ARG A 411 -29.46 -5.03 -1.84
CA ARG A 411 -29.12 -5.34 -3.24
C ARG A 411 -29.04 -4.08 -4.10
N GLU A 412 -29.86 -3.07 -3.78
CA GLU A 412 -29.87 -1.78 -4.45
C GLU A 412 -28.51 -1.07 -4.28
N PHE A 413 -27.92 -1.14 -3.08
CA PHE A 413 -26.59 -0.59 -2.81
C PHE A 413 -25.50 -1.31 -3.61
N VAL A 414 -25.54 -2.65 -3.65
CA VAL A 414 -24.59 -3.48 -4.40
C VAL A 414 -24.66 -3.16 -5.90
N PHE A 415 -25.86 -3.12 -6.47
CA PHE A 415 -26.04 -2.82 -7.90
C PHE A 415 -25.63 -1.39 -8.24
N ALA A 416 -25.89 -0.42 -7.35
CA ALA A 416 -25.48 0.97 -7.54
C ALA A 416 -23.95 1.10 -7.57
N LEU A 417 -23.22 0.41 -6.67
CA LEU A 417 -21.77 0.41 -6.65
C LEU A 417 -21.17 -0.24 -7.91
N VAL A 418 -21.72 -1.36 -8.38
CA VAL A 418 -21.27 -2.01 -9.62
C VAL A 418 -21.51 -1.10 -10.83
N ALA A 419 -22.71 -0.50 -10.94
CA ALA A 419 -23.02 0.44 -12.01
C ALA A 419 -22.09 1.66 -11.97
N ALA A 420 -21.84 2.24 -10.80
CA ALA A 420 -20.89 3.33 -10.62
C ALA A 420 -19.46 2.92 -11.05
N GLY A 421 -19.04 1.69 -10.72
CA GLY A 421 -17.77 1.13 -11.19
C GLY A 421 -17.68 1.04 -12.71
N MET A 422 -18.73 0.55 -13.37
CA MET A 422 -18.80 0.48 -14.85
C MET A 422 -18.70 1.86 -15.49
N VAL A 423 -19.46 2.85 -14.99
CA VAL A 423 -19.42 4.22 -15.53
C VAL A 423 -18.05 4.85 -15.30
N ALA A 424 -17.45 4.67 -14.12
CA ALA A 424 -16.12 5.20 -13.82
C ALA A 424 -15.04 4.60 -14.73
N TRP A 425 -15.14 3.30 -15.04
CA TRP A 425 -14.26 2.65 -16.01
C TRP A 425 -14.40 3.26 -17.40
N ASP A 426 -15.62 3.28 -17.95
CA ASP A 426 -15.92 3.69 -19.33
C ASP A 426 -15.49 5.15 -19.58
N VAL A 427 -15.92 6.06 -18.70
CA VAL A 427 -15.55 7.47 -18.76
C VAL A 427 -14.03 7.66 -18.67
N GLY A 428 -13.37 6.91 -17.81
CA GLY A 428 -11.93 7.01 -17.63
C GLY A 428 -11.13 6.44 -18.80
N GLU A 429 -11.58 5.33 -19.40
CA GLU A 429 -10.99 4.75 -20.60
C GLU A 429 -11.16 5.67 -21.81
N TYR A 430 -12.38 6.16 -22.03
CA TYR A 430 -12.67 7.14 -23.09
C TYR A 430 -11.84 8.41 -22.92
N GLY A 431 -11.75 8.96 -21.70
CA GLY A 431 -10.95 10.14 -21.41
C GLY A 431 -9.45 9.94 -21.69
N VAL A 432 -8.91 8.73 -21.46
CA VAL A 432 -7.53 8.40 -21.82
C VAL A 432 -7.37 8.27 -23.35
N GLY A 433 -8.35 7.68 -24.05
CA GLY A 433 -8.37 7.59 -25.51
C GLY A 433 -8.41 8.96 -26.19
N VAL A 434 -9.32 9.83 -25.77
CA VAL A 434 -9.42 11.21 -26.27
C VAL A 434 -8.13 12.00 -26.00
N ALA A 435 -7.56 11.90 -24.79
CA ALA A 435 -6.27 12.51 -24.49
C ALA A 435 -5.11 11.91 -25.31
N ALA A 436 -5.28 10.70 -25.84
CA ALA A 436 -4.27 10.05 -26.67
C ALA A 436 -4.30 10.50 -28.12
N GLU A 437 -5.50 10.71 -28.66
CA GLU A 437 -5.76 10.99 -30.07
C GLU A 437 -5.82 12.49 -30.39
N VAL A 438 -6.15 13.32 -29.40
CA VAL A 438 -6.38 14.74 -29.61
C VAL A 438 -5.26 15.58 -29.00
N GLU A 439 -4.74 16.55 -29.75
CA GLU A 439 -3.75 17.51 -29.24
C GLU A 439 -4.32 18.24 -28.00
N ARG A 440 -3.45 18.50 -27.01
CA ARG A 440 -3.79 19.02 -25.66
C ARG A 440 -4.69 20.28 -25.59
N HIS A 441 -4.95 20.96 -26.70
CA HIS A 441 -5.71 22.21 -26.77
C HIS A 441 -6.99 22.13 -27.61
N ALA A 442 -7.34 20.98 -28.17
CA ALA A 442 -8.59 20.89 -28.93
C ALA A 442 -9.80 20.87 -27.96
N PRO A 443 -10.92 21.52 -28.32
CA PRO A 443 -12.10 21.59 -27.47
C PRO A 443 -12.87 20.25 -27.48
N THR A 444 -12.47 19.31 -26.63
CA THR A 444 -13.07 17.96 -26.51
C THR A 444 -14.21 17.89 -25.48
N ALA A 445 -14.35 18.91 -24.63
CA ALA A 445 -15.26 18.91 -23.49
C ALA A 445 -16.72 18.57 -23.85
N ARG A 446 -17.23 19.04 -25.01
CA ARG A 446 -18.60 18.73 -25.43
C ARG A 446 -18.79 17.25 -25.75
N ALA A 447 -17.88 16.66 -26.52
CA ALA A 447 -17.94 15.24 -26.86
C ALA A 447 -17.77 14.37 -25.61
N GLU A 448 -16.85 14.75 -24.71
CA GLU A 448 -16.66 14.07 -23.44
C GLU A 448 -17.89 14.15 -22.54
N LEU A 449 -18.56 15.30 -22.44
CA LEU A 449 -19.79 15.43 -21.64
C LEU A 449 -20.93 14.58 -22.20
N VAL A 450 -21.08 14.52 -23.53
CA VAL A 450 -22.08 13.64 -24.17
C VAL A 450 -21.78 12.18 -23.88
N HIS A 451 -20.52 11.77 -23.97
CA HIS A 451 -20.11 10.41 -23.65
C HIS A 451 -20.33 10.08 -22.16
N VAL A 452 -19.96 10.99 -21.24
CA VAL A 452 -20.23 10.83 -19.80
C VAL A 452 -21.73 10.69 -19.54
N ALA A 453 -22.57 11.52 -20.18
CA ALA A 453 -24.02 11.43 -20.04
C ALA A 453 -24.57 10.10 -20.57
N ALA A 454 -24.07 9.63 -21.71
CA ALA A 454 -24.43 8.33 -22.27
C ALA A 454 -23.99 7.17 -21.36
N ALA A 455 -22.75 7.20 -20.85
CA ALA A 455 -22.22 6.23 -19.92
C ALA A 455 -23.07 6.16 -18.63
N VAL A 456 -23.42 7.32 -18.05
CA VAL A 456 -24.31 7.40 -16.89
C VAL A 456 -25.69 6.82 -17.22
N ALA A 457 -26.27 7.14 -18.38
CA ALA A 457 -27.57 6.59 -18.79
C ALA A 457 -27.53 5.05 -18.92
N VAL A 458 -26.46 4.50 -19.51
CA VAL A 458 -26.23 3.05 -19.59
C VAL A 458 -26.04 2.43 -18.20
N GLY A 459 -25.30 3.09 -17.30
CA GLY A 459 -25.15 2.65 -15.91
C GLY A 459 -26.47 2.62 -15.14
N VAL A 460 -27.31 3.64 -15.32
CA VAL A 460 -28.67 3.70 -14.74
C VAL A 460 -29.55 2.58 -15.30
N LEU A 461 -29.50 2.33 -16.61
CA LEU A 461 -30.21 1.21 -17.24
C LEU A 461 -29.74 -0.15 -16.69
N ALA A 462 -28.43 -0.34 -16.54
CA ALA A 462 -27.84 -1.55 -15.96
C ALA A 462 -28.30 -1.75 -14.50
N TYR A 463 -28.31 -0.67 -13.69
CA TYR A 463 -28.82 -0.69 -12.32
C TYR A 463 -30.30 -1.11 -12.25
N TYR A 464 -31.18 -0.52 -13.08
CA TYR A 464 -32.60 -0.89 -13.09
C TYR A 464 -32.83 -2.29 -13.65
N ALA A 465 -32.08 -2.71 -14.66
CA ALA A 465 -32.14 -4.06 -15.19
C ALA A 465 -31.72 -5.10 -14.13
N ALA A 466 -30.63 -4.84 -13.39
CA ALA A 466 -30.18 -5.69 -12.29
C ALA A 466 -31.22 -5.75 -11.16
N THR A 467 -31.81 -4.60 -10.80
CA THR A 467 -32.90 -4.53 -9.80
C THR A 467 -34.14 -5.32 -10.25
N LEU A 468 -34.52 -5.24 -11.53
CA LEU A 468 -35.63 -6.00 -12.09
C LEU A 468 -35.35 -7.51 -12.04
N VAL A 469 -34.18 -7.95 -12.51
CA VAL A 469 -33.76 -9.36 -12.47
C VAL A 469 -33.69 -9.88 -11.04
N GLY A 470 -33.11 -9.11 -10.12
CA GLY A 470 -33.06 -9.43 -8.70
C GLY A 470 -34.45 -9.49 -8.05
N GLY A 471 -35.39 -8.65 -8.49
CA GLY A 471 -36.79 -8.69 -8.06
C GLY A 471 -37.50 -9.98 -8.50
N VAL A 472 -37.32 -10.39 -9.75
CA VAL A 472 -37.86 -11.66 -10.28
C VAL A 472 -37.21 -12.85 -9.57
N ALA A 473 -35.90 -12.81 -9.37
CA ALA A 473 -35.14 -13.88 -8.71
C ALA A 473 -35.51 -14.05 -7.23
N ALA A 474 -35.89 -12.98 -6.53
CA ALA A 474 -36.32 -13.06 -5.12
C ALA A 474 -37.61 -13.89 -4.92
N GLY A 475 -38.42 -14.09 -5.97
CA GLY A 475 -39.57 -14.98 -5.95
C GLY A 475 -39.24 -16.46 -6.21
N LEU A 476 -37.98 -16.78 -6.50
CA LEU A 476 -37.49 -18.13 -6.74
C LEU A 476 -36.86 -18.70 -5.48
N GLN A 477 -36.89 -20.03 -5.32
CA GLN A 477 -36.19 -20.69 -4.22
C GLN A 477 -34.68 -20.43 -4.31
N THR A 478 -34.06 -20.06 -3.20
CA THR A 478 -32.60 -19.89 -3.11
C THR A 478 -31.93 -21.21 -3.49
N PRO A 479 -31.13 -21.24 -4.58
CA PRO A 479 -30.43 -22.45 -4.98
C PRO A 479 -29.49 -22.91 -3.86
N ASP A 480 -29.23 -24.22 -3.79
CA ASP A 480 -28.18 -24.72 -2.93
C ASP A 480 -26.80 -24.17 -3.36
N ALA A 481 -25.80 -24.27 -2.49
CA ALA A 481 -24.48 -23.69 -2.74
C ALA A 481 -23.83 -24.22 -4.03
N GLY A 482 -24.14 -25.47 -4.43
CA GLY A 482 -23.67 -26.07 -5.67
C GLY A 482 -24.29 -25.42 -6.90
N ALA A 483 -25.62 -25.26 -6.93
CA ALA A 483 -26.32 -24.58 -8.01
C ALA A 483 -25.97 -23.09 -8.10
N ALA A 484 -25.72 -22.41 -6.96
CA ALA A 484 -25.23 -21.04 -6.94
C ALA A 484 -23.82 -20.92 -7.56
N LEU A 485 -22.92 -21.85 -7.25
CA LEU A 485 -21.57 -21.88 -7.85
C LEU A 485 -21.64 -22.12 -9.37
N VAL A 486 -22.48 -23.07 -9.82
CA VAL A 486 -22.68 -23.34 -11.25
C VAL A 486 -23.25 -22.12 -11.96
N ALA A 487 -24.23 -21.42 -11.36
CA ALA A 487 -24.78 -20.19 -11.91
C ALA A 487 -23.74 -19.08 -12.00
N LEU A 488 -22.87 -18.93 -10.98
CA LEU A 488 -21.78 -17.95 -10.99
C LEU A 488 -20.74 -18.26 -12.07
N VAL A 489 -20.35 -19.53 -12.21
CA VAL A 489 -19.43 -19.98 -13.27
C VAL A 489 -20.05 -19.77 -14.64
N ALA A 490 -21.32 -20.11 -14.83
CA ALA A 490 -22.04 -19.89 -16.08
C ALA A 490 -22.16 -18.40 -16.42
N ALA A 491 -22.43 -17.54 -15.43
CA ALA A 491 -22.43 -16.08 -15.62
C ALA A 491 -21.05 -15.55 -16.00
N GLY A 492 -19.98 -16.04 -15.35
CA GLY A 492 -18.60 -15.69 -15.69
C GLY A 492 -18.20 -16.14 -17.09
N VAL A 493 -18.55 -17.36 -17.49
CA VAL A 493 -18.32 -17.89 -18.85
C VAL A 493 -19.14 -17.11 -19.87
N GLY A 494 -20.40 -16.82 -19.59
CA GLY A 494 -21.26 -16.02 -20.45
C GLY A 494 -20.74 -14.59 -20.66
N LEU A 495 -20.25 -13.95 -19.58
CA LEU A 495 -19.60 -12.64 -19.67
C LEU A 495 -18.30 -12.72 -20.48
N ALA A 496 -17.46 -13.72 -20.26
CA ALA A 496 -16.23 -13.92 -21.02
C ALA A 496 -16.51 -14.17 -22.50
N ALA A 497 -17.55 -14.95 -22.83
CA ALA A 497 -17.99 -15.19 -24.19
C ALA A 497 -18.56 -13.92 -24.84
N LEU A 498 -19.35 -13.11 -24.11
CA LEU A 498 -19.85 -11.83 -24.59
C LEU A 498 -18.70 -10.86 -24.88
N VAL A 499 -17.73 -10.74 -23.97
CA VAL A 499 -16.53 -9.92 -24.17
C VAL A 499 -15.72 -10.42 -25.37
N GLY A 500 -15.56 -11.74 -25.51
CA GLY A 500 -14.90 -12.34 -26.67
C GLY A 500 -15.61 -12.02 -27.98
N ALA A 501 -16.94 -12.10 -28.00
CA ALA A 501 -17.76 -11.78 -29.18
C ALA A 501 -17.77 -10.29 -29.55
N LEU A 502 -17.53 -9.39 -28.58
CA LEU A 502 -17.44 -7.94 -28.80
C LEU A 502 -16.02 -7.47 -29.11
N ALA A 503 -15.01 -8.34 -28.96
CA ALA A 503 -13.61 -8.05 -29.23
C ALA A 503 -13.19 -8.38 -30.68
N GLU A 504 -14.08 -9.04 -31.44
CA GLU A 504 -14.02 -9.18 -32.91
C GLU A 504 -14.78 -8.03 -33.59
#